data_AF-A0A402AX78-F1
#
_entry.id   AF-A0A402AX78-F1
#
_cell.length_a   1.000
_cell.length_b   1.000
_cell.length_c   1.000
_cell.angle_alpha   90.00
_cell.angle_beta   90.00
_cell.angle_gamma   90.00
#
_symmetry.space_group_name_H-M   'P 1'
#
loop_
_entity.id
_entity.type
_entity.pdbx_description
1 polymer ?
#
loop_
_entity_poly.entity_id
_entity_poly.type
_entity_poly.pdbx_seq_one_letter_code
_entity_poly.pdbx_strand_id
1 'polypeptide(L)'
;MLLTQREQEKLLIFVAAELARKRQARGLKLNYPEAIAIITAEIMEAARDGKSVAEIMSFGATILKRADVMDGIPEMIPKFRLKPPSRMVPNWSRFMIQSNKQTRRKR
;
A
#
# COMPACT_ATOMS: atom_id res chain seq x y z
N MET A 1 10.74 24.50 5.78
CA MET A 1 10.83 23.07 6.16
C MET A 1 12.09 22.49 5.56
N LEU A 2 12.85 21.69 6.32
CA LEU A 2 13.96 20.89 5.80
C LEU A 2 13.50 19.43 5.80
N LEU A 3 13.17 18.90 4.63
CA LEU A 3 12.68 17.53 4.49
C LEU A 3 13.86 16.56 4.44
N THR A 4 13.79 15.51 5.25
CA THR A 4 14.70 14.38 5.14
C THR A 4 14.49 13.66 3.81
N GLN A 5 15.51 12.95 3.33
CA GLN A 5 15.42 12.16 2.10
C GLN A 5 14.19 11.22 2.09
N ARG A 6 13.90 10.60 3.24
CA ARG A 6 12.75 9.69 3.41
C ARG A 6 11.40 10.41 3.30
N GLU A 7 11.32 11.65 3.75
CA GLU A 7 10.10 12.45 3.60
C GLU A 7 9.91 12.89 2.14
N GLN A 8 10.99 13.21 1.43
CA GLN A 8 10.95 13.49 0.01
C GLN A 8 10.51 12.26 -0.80
N GLU A 9 11.05 11.07 -0.50
CA GLU A 9 10.62 9.80 -1.12
C GLU A 9 9.12 9.54 -0.96
N LYS A 10 8.58 9.80 0.24
CA LYS A 10 7.14 9.70 0.51
C LYS A 10 6.30 10.67 -0.33
N LEU A 11 6.78 11.90 -0.51
CA LEU A 11 6.11 12.87 -1.38
C LEU A 11 6.16 12.44 -2.85
N LEU A 12 7.26 11.83 -3.31
CA LEU A 12 7.34 11.28 -4.66
C LEU A 12 6.33 10.16 -4.91
N ILE A 13 6.09 9.30 -3.91
CA ILE A 13 5.04 8.27 -3.98
C ILE A 13 3.66 8.92 -4.13
N PHE A 14 3.38 9.97 -3.36
CA PHE A 14 2.13 10.71 -3.48
C PHE A 14 1.95 11.33 -4.87
N VAL A 15 3.00 11.95 -5.43
CA VAL A 15 2.96 12.51 -6.79
C VAL A 15 2.70 11.42 -7.84
N ALA A 16 3.34 10.25 -7.70
CA ALA A 16 3.11 9.12 -8.60
C ALA A 16 1.65 8.60 -8.50
N ALA A 17 1.08 8.56 -7.30
CA ALA A 17 -0.31 8.19 -7.09
C ALA A 17 -1.28 9.18 -7.75
N GLU A 18 -1.03 10.48 -7.62
CA GLU A 18 -1.86 11.51 -8.25
C GLU A 18 -1.78 11.46 -9.79
N LEU A 19 -0.59 11.19 -10.34
CA LEU A 19 -0.45 10.94 -11.78
C LEU A 19 -1.25 9.71 -12.22
N ALA A 20 -1.20 8.63 -11.45
CA ALA A 20 -1.95 7.41 -11.70
C ALA A 20 -3.47 7.64 -11.66
N ARG A 21 -4.00 8.35 -10.66
CA ARG A 21 -5.42 8.72 -10.58
C ARG A 21 -5.86 9.54 -11.80
N LYS A 22 -5.04 10.50 -12.23
CA LYS A 22 -5.32 11.28 -13.46
C LYS A 22 -5.36 10.41 -14.71
N ARG A 23 -4.56 9.34 -14.78
CA ARG A 23 -4.62 8.34 -15.87
C ARG A 23 -5.90 7.51 -15.79
N GLN A 24 -6.25 7.03 -14.60
CA GLN A 24 -7.46 6.26 -14.35
C GLN A 24 -8.73 7.07 -14.68
N ALA A 25 -8.76 8.36 -14.32
CA ALA A 25 -9.87 9.27 -14.63
C ALA A 25 -10.10 9.46 -16.14
N ARG A 26 -9.08 9.20 -16.98
CA ARG A 26 -9.20 9.18 -18.44
C ARG A 26 -9.59 7.79 -19.00
N GLY A 27 -9.90 6.83 -18.14
CA GLY A 27 -10.28 5.47 -18.51
C GLY A 27 -9.13 4.52 -18.78
N LEU A 28 -7.89 4.87 -18.40
CA LEU A 28 -6.73 3.98 -18.56
C LEU A 28 -6.67 2.97 -17.41
N LYS A 29 -6.46 1.70 -17.74
CA LYS A 29 -6.10 0.67 -16.76
C LYS A 29 -4.70 0.92 -16.21
N LEU A 30 -4.55 0.78 -14.90
CA LEU A 30 -3.30 1.04 -14.19
C LEU A 30 -2.29 -0.08 -14.40
N ASN A 31 -1.03 0.30 -14.58
CA ASN A 31 0.10 -0.64 -14.56
C ASN A 31 0.56 -0.93 -13.12
N TYR A 32 1.59 -1.80 -12.97
CA TYR A 32 2.11 -2.19 -11.66
C TYR A 32 2.56 -1.00 -10.78
N PRO A 33 3.49 -0.12 -11.20
CA PRO A 33 3.96 0.97 -10.35
C PRO A 33 2.85 1.98 -10.01
N GLU A 34 1.91 2.21 -10.92
CA GLU A 34 0.74 3.07 -10.66
C GLU A 34 -0.18 2.48 -9.60
N ALA A 35 -0.49 1.19 -9.69
CA ALA A 35 -1.32 0.50 -8.72
C ALA A 35 -0.68 0.53 -7.32
N ILE A 36 0.63 0.25 -7.24
CA ILE A 36 1.38 0.32 -5.99
C ILE A 36 1.42 1.74 -5.43
N ALA A 37 1.60 2.76 -6.27
CA ALA A 37 1.62 4.15 -5.82
C ALA A 37 0.28 4.55 -5.19
N ILE A 38 -0.85 4.24 -5.85
CA ILE A 38 -2.19 4.51 -5.32
C ILE A 38 -2.40 3.81 -3.98
N ILE A 39 -2.15 2.50 -3.91
CA ILE A 39 -2.31 1.73 -2.67
C ILE A 39 -1.47 2.31 -1.54
N THR A 40 -0.22 2.69 -1.83
CA THR A 40 0.69 3.22 -0.82
C THR A 40 0.25 4.59 -0.32
N ALA A 41 -0.22 5.47 -1.21
CA ALA A 41 -0.72 6.79 -0.83
C ALA A 41 -1.97 6.68 0.06
N GLU A 42 -2.93 5.84 -0.29
CA GLU A 42 -4.14 5.59 0.51
C GLU A 42 -3.82 5.01 1.89
N ILE A 43 -2.85 4.11 1.98
CA ILE A 43 -2.38 3.57 3.27
C ILE A 43 -1.73 4.66 4.12
N MET A 44 -0.96 5.55 3.51
CA MET A 44 -0.32 6.67 4.20
C MET A 44 -1.35 7.66 4.75
N GLU A 45 -2.40 7.97 3.98
CA GLU A 45 -3.49 8.83 4.43
C GLU A 45 -4.34 8.15 5.51
N ALA A 46 -4.68 6.87 5.35
CA ALA A 46 -5.36 6.10 6.39
C ALA A 46 -4.57 6.06 7.72
N ALA A 47 -3.25 5.97 7.64
CA ALA A 47 -2.38 6.05 8.81
C ALA A 47 -2.31 7.48 9.38
N ARG A 48 -2.43 8.51 8.53
CA ARG A 48 -2.50 9.92 8.94
C ARG A 48 -3.81 10.24 9.67
N ASP A 49 -4.90 9.60 9.26
CA ASP A 49 -6.24 9.64 9.89
C ASP A 49 -6.29 8.90 11.23
N GLY A 50 -5.21 8.21 11.61
CA GLY A 50 -5.12 7.51 12.89
C GLY A 50 -5.73 6.10 12.88
N LYS A 51 -6.00 5.51 11.70
CA LYS A 51 -6.45 4.12 11.63
C LYS A 51 -5.41 3.16 12.19
N SER A 52 -5.87 2.11 12.84
CA SER A 52 -5.02 1.03 13.32
C SER A 52 -4.42 0.24 12.15
N VAL A 53 -3.35 -0.47 12.43
CA VAL A 53 -2.69 -1.38 11.49
C VAL A 53 -3.66 -2.39 10.89
N ALA A 54 -4.53 -2.98 11.71
CA ALA A 54 -5.46 -4.00 11.26
C ALA A 54 -6.50 -3.43 10.27
N GLU A 55 -6.96 -2.22 10.55
CA GLU A 55 -7.86 -1.47 9.65
C GLU A 55 -7.16 -1.11 8.34
N ILE A 56 -5.92 -0.64 8.40
CA ILE A 56 -5.12 -0.29 7.21
C ILE A 56 -4.87 -1.52 6.33
N MET A 57 -4.56 -2.69 6.91
CA MET A 57 -4.36 -3.92 6.14
C MET A 57 -5.64 -4.38 5.45
N SER A 58 -6.77 -4.28 6.15
CA SER A 58 -8.08 -4.65 5.59
C SER A 58 -8.50 -3.66 4.50
N PHE A 59 -8.29 -2.36 4.74
CA PHE A 59 -8.56 -1.28 3.80
C PHE A 59 -7.71 -1.39 2.54
N GLY A 60 -6.42 -1.71 2.68
CA GLY A 60 -5.46 -1.86 1.58
C GLY A 60 -5.95 -2.81 0.48
N ALA A 61 -6.63 -3.90 0.86
CA ALA A 61 -7.17 -4.89 -0.06
C ALA A 61 -8.42 -4.42 -0.83
N THR A 62 -9.03 -3.30 -0.43
CA THR A 62 -10.28 -2.77 -1.01
C THR A 62 -10.08 -1.60 -1.97
N ILE A 63 -8.86 -1.05 -2.05
CA ILE A 63 -8.57 0.21 -2.77
C ILE A 63 -8.72 0.04 -4.29
N LEU A 64 -8.19 -1.04 -4.85
CA LEU A 64 -8.22 -1.29 -6.30
C LEU A 64 -8.98 -2.58 -6.60
N LYS A 65 -9.83 -2.55 -7.61
CA LYS A 65 -10.49 -3.72 -8.17
C LYS A 65 -9.67 -4.28 -9.33
N ARG A 66 -9.91 -5.55 -9.67
CA ARG A 66 -9.29 -6.19 -10.85
C ARG A 66 -9.54 -5.43 -12.16
N ALA A 67 -10.66 -4.71 -12.26
CA ALA A 67 -11.00 -3.92 -13.45
C ALA A 67 -10.18 -2.63 -13.59
N ASP A 68 -9.62 -2.12 -12.50
CA ASP A 68 -8.87 -0.85 -12.47
C ASP A 68 -7.44 -0.99 -12.99
N VAL A 69 -6.95 -2.22 -13.05
CA VAL A 69 -5.55 -2.53 -13.39
C VAL A 69 -5.49 -3.34 -14.69
N MET A 70 -4.32 -3.31 -15.33
CA MET A 70 -4.02 -4.14 -16.49
C MET A 70 -4.04 -5.62 -16.11
N ASP A 71 -4.22 -6.49 -17.11
CA ASP A 71 -4.29 -7.93 -16.89
C ASP A 71 -2.96 -8.48 -16.36
N GLY A 72 -3.01 -9.43 -15.42
CA GLY A 72 -1.83 -10.00 -14.77
C GLY A 72 -1.25 -9.15 -13.61
N ILE A 73 -1.66 -7.89 -13.47
CA ILE A 73 -1.24 -7.04 -12.34
C ILE A 73 -1.76 -7.52 -10.98
N PRO A 74 -3.04 -7.94 -10.82
CA PRO A 74 -3.55 -8.44 -9.55
C PRO A 74 -2.74 -9.60 -8.96
N GLU A 75 -2.17 -10.45 -9.81
CA GLU A 75 -1.37 -11.61 -9.42
C GLU A 75 0.05 -11.23 -8.98
N MET A 76 0.54 -10.04 -9.35
CA MET A 76 1.87 -9.53 -8.98
C MET A 76 1.88 -8.84 -7.61
N ILE A 77 0.77 -8.18 -7.25
CA ILE A 77 0.62 -7.41 -6.00
C ILE A 77 0.82 -8.23 -4.70
N PRO A 78 0.41 -9.51 -4.57
CA PRO A 78 0.60 -10.31 -3.35
C PRO A 78 2.05 -10.47 -2.88
N LYS A 79 3.02 -10.27 -3.78
CA LYS A 79 4.46 -10.34 -3.46
C LYS A 79 5.01 -9.03 -2.89
N PHE A 80 4.24 -7.94 -2.94
CA PHE A 80 4.66 -6.64 -2.45
C PHE A 80 4.51 -6.56 -0.92
N ARG A 81 5.59 -6.91 -0.21
CA ARG A 81 5.67 -6.78 1.24
C ARG A 81 5.96 -5.32 1.59
N LEU A 82 4.91 -4.50 1.73
CA LEU A 82 5.03 -3.18 2.33
C LEU A 82 5.71 -3.32 3.70
N LYS A 83 6.89 -2.73 3.85
CA LYS A 83 7.49 -2.48 5.17
C LYS A 83 6.87 -1.18 5.67
N PRO A 84 5.89 -1.20 6.59
CA PRO A 84 5.37 0.04 7.15
C PRO A 84 6.51 0.80 7.83
N PRO A 85 6.47 2.14 7.83
CA PRO A 85 7.48 2.95 8.48
C PRO A 85 7.61 2.52 9.93
N SER A 86 8.83 2.11 10.31
CA SER A 86 9.14 1.45 11.59
C SER A 86 8.78 2.27 12.84
N ARG A 87 8.46 3.56 12.67
CA ARG A 87 7.99 4.46 13.74
C ARG A 87 6.47 4.46 13.93
N MET A 88 5.68 4.02 12.95
CA MET A 88 4.21 3.96 13.08
C MET A 88 3.74 2.65 13.72
N VAL A 89 4.55 1.58 13.64
CA VAL A 89 4.23 0.29 14.25
C VAL A 89 5.50 -0.30 14.90
N PRO A 90 5.72 -0.06 16.20
CA PRO A 90 6.79 -0.73 16.93
C PRO A 90 6.58 -2.26 16.86
N ASN A 91 7.62 -3.03 16.49
CA ASN A 91 7.64 -4.50 16.43
C ASN A 91 6.91 -5.20 15.25
N TRP A 92 6.90 -4.60 14.06
CA TRP A 92 6.33 -5.17 12.83
C TRP A 92 6.82 -6.60 12.47
N SER A 93 8.12 -6.86 12.63
CA SER A 93 8.72 -8.17 12.37
C SER A 93 8.15 -9.28 13.26
N ARG A 94 7.80 -8.94 14.52
CA ARG A 94 7.20 -9.88 15.48
C ARG A 94 5.73 -10.19 15.14
N PHE A 95 5.00 -9.19 14.65
CA PHE A 95 3.60 -9.31 14.25
C PHE A 95 3.40 -10.23 13.02
N MET A 96 4.31 -10.17 12.04
CA MET A 96 4.27 -11.06 10.88
C MET A 96 4.58 -12.52 11.22
N ILE A 97 5.48 -12.78 12.18
CA ILE A 97 5.80 -14.14 12.64
C ILE A 97 4.60 -14.76 13.37
N GLN A 98 3.84 -13.97 14.14
CA GLN A 98 2.62 -14.43 14.82
C GLN A 98 1.47 -14.71 13.84
N SER A 99 1.26 -13.85 12.84
CA SER A 99 0.21 -14.06 11.84
C SER A 99 0.46 -15.33 11.00
N ASN A 100 1.70 -15.63 10.62
CA ASN A 100 2.05 -16.83 9.87
C ASN A 100 1.93 -18.13 10.70
N LYS A 101 2.07 -18.04 12.03
CA LYS A 101 1.82 -19.17 12.95
C LYS A 101 0.33 -19.50 13.09
N GLN A 102 -0.56 -18.51 12.99
CA GLN A 102 -2.01 -18.76 12.99
C GLN A 102 -2.48 -19.41 11.68
N THR A 103 -1.91 -19.04 10.53
CA THR A 103 -2.25 -19.67 9.25
C THR A 103 -1.77 -21.11 9.13
N ARG A 104 -0.67 -21.47 9.81
CA ARG A 104 -0.16 -22.86 9.86
C ARG A 104 -0.86 -23.78 10.86
N ARG A 105 -1.64 -23.26 11.82
CA ARG A 105 -2.41 -24.08 12.77
C ARG A 105 -3.80 -24.52 12.26
N LYS A 106 -4.20 -24.06 11.07
CA LYS A 106 -5.47 -24.43 10.39
C LYS A 106 -5.25 -25.25 9.11
N ARG A 107 -4.09 -25.89 8.97
CA ARG A 107 -3.82 -26.89 7.93
C ARG A 107 -3.34 -28.17 8.58
#